data_AF-A0A1S4E381-F1
#
_entry.id   AF-A0A1S4E381-F1
#
_cell.length_a   1.000
_cell.length_b   1.000
_cell.length_c   1.000
_cell.angle_alpha   90.00
_cell.angle_beta   90.00
_cell.angle_gamma   90.00
#
_symmetry.space_group_name_H-M   'P 1'
#
loop_
_entity.id
_entity.type
_entity.pdbx_description
1 polymer ?
#
loop_
_entity_poly.entity_id
_entity_poly.type
_entity_poly.pdbx_seq_one_letter_code
_entity_poly.pdbx_strand_id
1 'polypeptide(L)'
;MAEPHKQEEHFDVLTKTGEKTGLSKSRGDVHRDGDYHRAVHVWIFAESTQELLLQLRADCKDSWAGLWDISSAGHISAGDSSLETARRELQEELGVILPKDAFELIFIFLHETSTNGGQFINNEFEDVYLVTTLDPIPLEAFTLQESEVSAVKYIHYLEYKNLLANEDPEYVPYDVNAQQYGQLFDMIARRYKVDNVARSLTLQKQLQRYASVSLNAELTGLSDADKGALDLLIKAAAIMDEIFNLQVWYSNPYLRDWLEKHAAASQLDKLKWAYYLINKTPWSCLDENEAYLTTADSAIKLLPEATRRVSGWKGLEYKAAFPSQKPPGANFYPPDMDKMEFTQWKDSLPEDQQNIVAGFFSVIKRHSESNSDSSSPGSTNHLEGPKYDLYNVPFSQEYNSFLSKAAELLRKAGDRTSSPSLRRLLHSKAEAFLSNDYYESDIAWMELDSKLDVTIGPYETYEDTLFGYKATFEAFIGIRDDKGTAQVKFFGDNLQVLEQNLPMDNAYKSKDVSAAPIRVVQLLYNAGDVKGPQTVAFNLPNDERIVKDRGTSMVMLKNVSEAKFKHILQPIADVCITNEQREFVDFDSFFTHTICHECCHGIGPHSITLPNGTTRTPLSSGGGKS
;
A
#
# COMPACT_ATOMS: atom_id res chain seq x y z
N MET A 1 33.21 -37.37 23.66
CA MET A 1 31.97 -36.64 23.40
C MET A 1 32.34 -35.56 22.40
N ALA A 2 31.77 -35.57 21.21
CA ALA A 2 31.97 -34.48 20.26
C ALA A 2 31.26 -33.23 20.83
N GLU A 3 31.95 -32.10 20.85
CA GLU A 3 31.30 -30.81 21.10
C GLU A 3 30.14 -30.65 20.12
N PRO A 4 28.98 -30.12 20.56
CA PRO A 4 27.93 -29.78 19.62
C PRO A 4 28.52 -28.78 18.61
N HIS A 5 28.45 -29.10 17.31
CA HIS A 5 28.83 -28.17 16.25
C HIS A 5 28.04 -26.87 16.48
N LYS A 6 28.69 -25.82 16.98
CA LYS A 6 28.14 -24.46 16.98
C LYS A 6 27.97 -24.09 15.52
N GLN A 7 26.73 -24.09 15.04
CA GLN A 7 26.44 -23.68 13.67
C GLN A 7 26.92 -22.23 13.52
N GLU A 8 27.82 -21.99 12.57
CA GLU A 8 28.40 -20.68 12.38
C GLU A 8 27.35 -19.76 11.74
N GLU A 9 26.93 -18.75 12.50
CA GLU A 9 25.93 -17.77 12.08
C GLU A 9 26.49 -16.91 10.94
N HIS A 10 25.67 -16.71 9.89
CA HIS A 10 26.04 -15.92 8.72
C HIS A 10 25.12 -14.71 8.61
N PHE A 11 25.66 -13.58 8.14
CA PHE A 11 24.91 -12.35 7.87
C PHE A 11 25.04 -11.94 6.42
N ASP A 12 24.01 -11.29 5.89
CA ASP A 12 24.07 -10.62 4.61
C ASP A 12 24.93 -9.35 4.69
N VAL A 13 25.86 -9.22 3.74
CA VAL A 13 26.71 -8.04 3.60
C VAL A 13 25.95 -6.96 2.85
N LEU A 14 25.95 -5.76 3.42
CA LEU A 14 25.30 -4.59 2.88
C LEU A 14 26.29 -3.58 2.29
N THR A 15 25.77 -2.70 1.45
CA THR A 15 26.43 -1.46 1.09
C THR A 15 26.41 -0.48 2.26
N LYS A 16 27.22 0.57 2.19
CA LYS A 16 27.19 1.68 3.15
C LYS A 16 25.84 2.43 3.18
N THR A 17 24.98 2.26 2.18
CA THR A 17 23.61 2.81 2.15
C THR A 17 22.57 1.83 2.68
N GLY A 18 22.98 0.63 3.12
CA GLY A 18 22.11 -0.39 3.70
C GLY A 18 21.46 -1.33 2.69
N GLU A 19 21.87 -1.28 1.42
CA GLU A 19 21.34 -2.16 0.36
C GLU A 19 22.05 -3.52 0.37
N LYS A 20 21.34 -4.61 0.09
CA LYS A 20 21.95 -5.96 0.02
C LYS A 20 22.95 -6.05 -1.13
N THR A 21 24.14 -6.62 -0.87
CA THR A 21 25.16 -6.88 -1.92
C THR A 21 24.98 -8.22 -2.63
N GLY A 22 24.18 -9.14 -2.05
CA GLY A 22 24.06 -10.52 -2.47
C GLY A 22 25.19 -11.44 -1.98
N LEU A 23 26.10 -10.94 -1.14
CA LEU A 23 27.12 -11.73 -0.45
C LEU A 23 26.68 -11.96 1.00
N SER A 24 27.03 -13.11 1.56
CA SER A 24 26.87 -13.41 2.98
C SER A 24 28.20 -13.92 3.54
N LYS A 25 28.51 -13.57 4.79
CA LYS A 25 29.75 -13.93 5.50
C LYS A 25 29.44 -14.41 6.90
N SER A 26 30.34 -15.17 7.53
CA SER A 26 30.14 -15.54 8.93
C SER A 26 30.19 -14.31 9.82
N ARG A 27 29.51 -14.36 10.96
CA ARG A 27 29.52 -13.28 11.96
C ARG A 27 30.93 -12.81 12.29
N GLY A 28 31.88 -13.74 12.44
CA GLY A 28 33.26 -13.40 12.75
C GLY A 28 33.95 -12.62 11.62
N ASP A 29 33.72 -13.02 10.37
CA ASP A 29 34.30 -12.37 9.20
C ASP A 29 33.72 -10.96 8.98
N VAL A 30 32.40 -10.80 9.13
CA VAL A 30 31.71 -9.50 9.02
C VAL A 30 32.32 -8.47 9.97
N HIS A 31 32.48 -8.83 11.24
CA HIS A 31 33.00 -7.92 12.26
C HIS A 31 34.51 -7.67 12.14
N ARG A 32 35.27 -8.64 11.64
CA ARG A 32 36.70 -8.46 11.35
C ARG A 32 36.92 -7.49 10.19
N ASP A 33 36.16 -7.66 9.11
CA ASP A 33 36.31 -6.90 7.89
C ASP A 33 35.61 -5.53 7.97
N GLY A 34 34.71 -5.34 8.94
CA GLY A 34 33.90 -4.13 9.10
C GLY A 34 32.80 -4.03 8.04
N ASP A 35 32.27 -5.17 7.59
CA ASP A 35 31.20 -5.18 6.62
C ASP A 35 29.90 -4.68 7.25
N TYR A 36 29.13 -3.91 6.46
CA TYR A 36 27.82 -3.45 6.89
C TYR A 36 26.85 -4.63 6.96
N HIS A 37 26.08 -4.74 8.04
CA HIS A 37 25.10 -5.80 8.26
C HIS A 37 23.89 -5.26 9.04
N ARG A 38 22.90 -6.11 9.37
CA ARG A 38 21.66 -5.68 10.04
C ARG A 38 21.39 -6.40 11.36
N ALA A 39 20.73 -5.68 12.25
CA ALA A 39 20.07 -6.21 13.44
C ALA A 39 18.68 -5.60 13.59
N VAL A 40 17.88 -6.21 14.46
CA VAL A 40 16.55 -5.75 14.85
C VAL A 40 16.55 -5.34 16.31
N HIS A 41 15.85 -4.25 16.60
CA HIS A 41 15.67 -3.73 17.94
C HIS A 41 14.18 -3.57 18.23
N VAL A 42 13.65 -4.39 19.13
CA VAL A 42 12.23 -4.39 19.47
C VAL A 42 12.01 -3.67 20.81
N TRP A 43 11.07 -2.74 20.80
CA TRP A 43 10.56 -2.06 21.98
C TRP A 43 9.12 -2.49 22.27
N ILE A 44 8.84 -2.89 23.50
CA ILE A 44 7.46 -3.02 24.02
C ILE A 44 7.14 -1.77 24.84
N PHE A 45 6.11 -1.05 24.41
CA PHE A 45 5.56 0.10 25.10
C PHE A 45 4.17 -0.22 25.64
N ALA A 46 3.93 0.04 26.93
CA ALA A 46 2.64 -0.08 27.57
C ALA A 46 1.93 1.29 27.59
N GLU A 47 0.84 1.41 26.85
CA GLU A 47 0.12 2.68 26.65
C GLU A 47 -0.47 3.23 27.95
N SER A 48 -1.08 2.37 28.78
CA SER A 48 -1.78 2.81 30.00
C SER A 48 -0.84 3.39 31.06
N THR A 49 0.40 2.90 31.15
CA THR A 49 1.41 3.35 32.11
C THR A 49 2.48 4.27 31.50
N GLN A 50 2.54 4.34 30.17
CA GLN A 50 3.61 5.00 29.40
C GLN A 50 5.02 4.46 29.73
N GLU A 51 5.10 3.15 29.98
CA GLU A 51 6.34 2.47 30.31
C GLU A 51 6.90 1.69 29.13
N LEU A 52 8.23 1.60 29.07
CA LEU A 52 8.96 0.68 28.20
C LEU A 52 9.35 -0.55 29.00
N LEU A 53 9.25 -1.73 28.37
CA LEU A 53 9.83 -2.96 28.90
C LEU A 53 11.33 -2.97 28.62
N LEU A 54 12.14 -3.16 29.66
CA LEU A 54 13.57 -3.39 29.54
C LEU A 54 13.91 -4.81 29.96
N GLN A 55 14.97 -5.36 29.36
CA GLN A 55 15.54 -6.63 29.76
C GLN A 55 16.87 -6.44 30.48
N LEU A 56 17.16 -7.24 31.49
CA LEU A 56 18.48 -7.31 32.12
C LEU A 56 19.29 -8.37 31.39
N ARG A 57 20.35 -7.96 30.72
CA ARG A 57 21.23 -8.87 29.96
C ARG A 57 21.88 -9.89 30.90
N ALA A 58 21.92 -11.15 30.49
CA ALA A 58 22.53 -12.21 31.28
C ALA A 58 24.02 -11.96 31.56
N ASP A 59 24.48 -12.39 32.73
CA ASP A 59 25.88 -12.24 33.16
C ASP A 59 26.88 -12.94 32.23
N CYS A 60 26.41 -13.92 31.45
CA CYS A 60 27.22 -14.68 30.50
C CYS A 60 27.35 -14.03 29.11
N LYS A 61 26.78 -12.84 28.89
CA LYS A 61 26.90 -12.13 27.60
C LYS A 61 28.31 -11.56 27.41
N ASP A 62 28.82 -11.64 26.18
CA ASP A 62 30.14 -11.11 25.83
C ASP A 62 30.20 -9.57 25.86
N SER A 63 29.04 -8.90 25.71
CA SER A 63 28.91 -7.45 25.72
C SER A 63 27.78 -7.00 26.65
N TRP A 64 28.08 -5.95 27.44
CA TRP A 64 27.15 -5.28 28.34
C TRP A 64 26.44 -6.22 29.33
N ALA A 65 27.12 -7.27 29.80
CA ALA A 65 26.59 -8.22 30.78
C ALA A 65 26.10 -7.51 32.06
N GLY A 66 24.93 -7.92 32.55
CA GLY A 66 24.34 -7.36 33.77
C GLY A 66 23.79 -5.94 33.66
N LEU A 67 23.69 -5.38 32.44
CA LEU A 67 23.08 -4.07 32.20
C LEU A 67 21.64 -4.19 31.70
N TRP A 68 20.83 -3.18 32.01
CA TRP A 68 19.48 -3.01 31.47
C TRP A 68 19.52 -2.51 30.03
N ASP A 69 18.81 -3.21 29.17
CA ASP A 69 18.81 -3.07 27.73
C ASP A 69 17.37 -2.98 27.19
N ILE A 70 17.23 -2.75 25.90
CA ILE A 70 15.96 -2.68 25.17
C ILE A 70 15.14 -3.98 25.33
N SER A 71 13.88 -4.01 24.88
CA SER A 71 13.01 -5.17 25.16
C SER A 71 13.54 -6.46 24.54
N SER A 72 13.99 -6.42 23.29
CA SER A 72 14.63 -7.56 22.63
C SER A 72 15.51 -7.09 21.45
N ALA A 73 16.62 -7.78 21.19
CA ALA A 73 17.59 -7.40 20.18
C ALA A 73 18.28 -8.62 19.56
N GLY A 74 18.52 -8.61 18.25
CA GLY A 74 19.31 -9.67 17.61
C GLY A 74 19.72 -9.37 16.19
N HIS A 75 20.71 -10.11 15.68
CA HIS A 75 21.19 -9.94 14.32
C HIS A 75 20.23 -10.60 13.33
N ILE A 76 20.14 -10.04 12.13
CA ILE A 76 19.40 -10.68 11.04
C ILE A 76 20.32 -11.72 10.40
N SER A 77 19.95 -12.99 10.51
CA SER A 77 20.63 -14.08 9.83
C SER A 77 20.54 -13.92 8.30
N ALA A 78 21.54 -14.41 7.58
CA ALA A 78 21.59 -14.32 6.12
C ALA A 78 20.33 -14.93 5.48
N GLY A 79 19.63 -14.16 4.65
CA GLY A 79 18.37 -14.55 4.03
C GLY A 79 17.11 -14.30 4.87
N ASP A 80 17.22 -14.03 6.18
CA ASP A 80 16.06 -13.75 7.01
C ASP A 80 15.50 -12.34 6.77
N SER A 81 14.20 -12.24 7.01
CA SER A 81 13.45 -11.00 7.05
C SER A 81 13.72 -10.24 8.36
N SER A 82 13.69 -8.91 8.30
CA SER A 82 13.75 -8.05 9.49
C SER A 82 12.58 -8.30 10.45
N LEU A 83 11.36 -8.37 9.93
CA LEU A 83 10.18 -8.60 10.76
C LEU A 83 10.14 -10.03 11.35
N GLU A 84 10.60 -11.02 10.59
CA GLU A 84 10.67 -12.40 11.10
C GLU A 84 11.72 -12.53 12.19
N THR A 85 12.89 -11.90 12.02
CA THR A 85 13.92 -11.79 13.05
C THR A 85 13.35 -11.12 14.30
N ALA A 86 12.68 -9.97 14.17
CA ALA A 86 12.08 -9.26 15.31
C ALA A 86 11.07 -10.12 16.08
N ARG A 87 10.26 -10.93 15.38
CA ARG A 87 9.32 -11.88 16.01
C ARG A 87 10.05 -13.05 16.69
N ARG A 88 11.09 -13.58 16.05
CA ARG A 88 11.90 -14.70 16.56
C ARG A 88 12.64 -14.29 17.84
N GLU A 89 13.39 -13.19 17.80
CA GLU A 89 14.16 -12.70 18.96
C GLU A 89 13.22 -12.42 20.15
N LEU A 90 12.09 -11.75 19.91
CA LEU A 90 11.10 -11.48 20.96
C LEU A 90 10.52 -12.76 21.57
N GLN A 91 10.33 -13.80 20.75
CA GLN A 91 9.86 -15.10 21.22
C GLN A 91 10.95 -15.86 21.98
N GLU A 92 12.19 -15.88 21.48
CA GLU A 92 13.31 -16.60 22.07
C GLU A 92 13.72 -15.99 23.41
N GLU A 93 13.93 -14.67 23.45
CA GLU A 93 14.42 -13.97 24.64
C GLU A 93 13.36 -13.84 25.74
N LEU A 94 12.10 -13.51 25.35
CA LEU A 94 11.04 -13.15 26.31
C LEU A 94 9.87 -14.14 26.36
N GLY A 95 9.75 -15.06 25.40
CA GLY A 95 8.60 -15.96 25.28
C GLY A 95 7.32 -15.25 24.82
N VAL A 96 7.43 -14.12 24.11
CA VAL A 96 6.28 -13.35 23.62
C VAL A 96 6.06 -13.61 22.13
N ILE A 97 4.90 -14.16 21.80
CA ILE A 97 4.49 -14.50 20.44
C ILE A 97 3.46 -13.48 19.97
N LEU A 98 3.81 -12.70 18.95
CA LEU A 98 2.94 -11.69 18.38
C LEU A 98 2.82 -11.84 16.85
N PRO A 99 1.64 -11.56 16.27
CA PRO A 99 1.44 -11.50 14.83
C PRO A 99 2.15 -10.31 14.21
N LYS A 100 2.33 -10.34 12.89
CA LYS A 100 3.02 -9.27 12.14
C LYS A 100 2.40 -7.89 12.29
N ASP A 101 1.08 -7.82 12.47
CA ASP A 101 0.37 -6.55 12.71
C ASP A 101 0.62 -5.95 14.10
N ALA A 102 1.41 -6.57 14.98
CA ALA A 102 1.78 -5.96 16.26
C ALA A 102 3.04 -5.08 16.16
N PHE A 103 3.82 -5.23 15.09
CA PHE A 103 5.14 -4.64 14.96
C PHE A 103 5.11 -3.45 14.00
N GLU A 104 5.42 -2.27 14.51
CA GLU A 104 5.62 -1.08 13.70
C GLU A 104 7.12 -0.86 13.46
N LEU A 105 7.60 -0.91 12.22
CA LEU A 105 8.93 -0.42 11.89
C LEU A 105 8.90 1.11 11.96
N ILE A 106 9.61 1.69 12.93
CA ILE A 106 9.52 3.13 13.21
C ILE A 106 10.65 3.93 12.55
N PHE A 107 11.86 3.38 12.49
CA PHE A 107 13.00 3.94 11.77
C PHE A 107 14.13 2.91 11.67
N ILE A 108 15.09 3.19 10.79
CA ILE A 108 16.34 2.46 10.64
C ILE A 108 17.47 3.46 10.86
N PHE A 109 18.52 3.08 11.60
CA PHE A 109 19.72 3.90 11.68
C PHE A 109 20.98 3.05 11.64
N LEU A 110 22.09 3.65 11.22
CA LEU A 110 23.40 3.03 11.19
C LEU A 110 24.14 3.35 12.50
N HIS A 111 24.62 2.30 13.16
CA HIS A 111 25.49 2.38 14.32
C HIS A 111 26.87 1.83 13.96
N GLU A 112 27.88 2.71 13.99
CA GLU A 112 29.27 2.37 13.73
C GLU A 112 30.05 2.43 15.04
N THR A 113 30.56 1.28 15.51
CA THR A 113 31.43 1.21 16.69
C THR A 113 32.61 0.28 16.45
N SER A 114 33.71 0.53 17.16
CA SER A 114 34.90 -0.30 17.11
C SER A 114 35.39 -0.61 18.51
N THR A 115 35.40 -1.91 18.85
CA THR A 115 35.84 -2.40 20.16
C THR A 115 37.11 -3.24 20.01
N ASN A 116 37.68 -3.68 21.14
CA ASN A 116 38.89 -4.51 21.19
C ASN A 116 40.09 -3.91 20.42
N GLY A 117 40.26 -2.58 20.48
CA GLY A 117 41.38 -1.88 19.83
C GLY A 117 41.36 -1.94 18.30
N GLY A 118 40.19 -2.03 17.68
CA GLY A 118 40.04 -2.06 16.22
C GLY A 118 39.84 -3.44 15.61
N GLN A 119 39.80 -4.50 16.42
CA GLN A 119 39.67 -5.89 15.94
C GLN A 119 38.22 -6.35 15.77
N PHE A 120 37.27 -5.61 16.36
CA PHE A 120 35.84 -5.85 16.20
C PHE A 120 35.20 -4.55 15.75
N ILE A 121 34.79 -4.51 14.48
CA ILE A 121 34.17 -3.35 13.83
C ILE A 121 32.70 -3.71 13.62
N ASN A 122 31.81 -3.03 14.34
CA ASN A 122 30.37 -3.20 14.21
C ASN A 122 29.81 -2.04 13.38
N ASN A 123 29.47 -2.33 12.13
CA ASN A 123 28.83 -1.39 11.21
C ASN A 123 27.41 -1.87 10.95
N GLU A 124 26.51 -1.61 11.89
CA GLU A 124 25.23 -2.28 11.99
C GLU A 124 24.08 -1.33 11.68
N PHE A 125 23.23 -1.71 10.72
CA PHE A 125 21.94 -1.07 10.51
C PHE A 125 20.91 -1.68 11.46
N GLU A 126 20.37 -0.86 12.34
CA GLU A 126 19.42 -1.27 13.35
C GLU A 126 18.00 -0.95 12.89
N ASP A 127 17.21 -2.00 12.62
CA ASP A 127 15.80 -1.90 12.28
C ASP A 127 14.98 -1.84 13.57
N VAL A 128 14.46 -0.65 13.88
CA VAL A 128 13.78 -0.41 15.17
C VAL A 128 12.29 -0.63 15.03
N TYR A 129 11.78 -1.61 15.78
CA TYR A 129 10.37 -1.94 15.88
C TYR A 129 9.76 -1.48 17.20
N LEU A 130 8.51 -1.01 17.15
CA LEU A 130 7.69 -0.73 18.32
C LEU A 130 6.46 -1.64 18.34
N VAL A 131 6.30 -2.36 19.45
CA VAL A 131 5.08 -3.06 19.85
C VAL A 131 4.36 -2.21 20.88
N THR A 132 3.12 -1.84 20.59
CA THR A 132 2.28 -1.06 21.52
C THR A 132 1.25 -1.98 22.17
N THR A 133 1.40 -2.20 23.47
CA THR A 133 0.48 -2.94 24.33
C THR A 133 -0.43 -1.96 25.08
N LEU A 134 -1.66 -2.37 25.39
CA LEU A 134 -2.59 -1.50 26.13
C LEU A 134 -2.16 -1.35 27.59
N ASP A 135 -1.81 -2.48 28.22
CA ASP A 135 -1.35 -2.58 29.60
C ASP A 135 -0.03 -3.36 29.67
N PRO A 136 0.78 -3.17 30.75
CA PRO A 136 1.96 -3.97 30.98
C PRO A 136 1.65 -5.47 30.99
N ILE A 137 2.52 -6.26 30.35
CA ILE A 137 2.49 -7.73 30.43
C ILE A 137 2.87 -8.13 31.87
N PRO A 138 2.09 -8.96 32.57
CA PRO A 138 2.46 -9.44 33.89
C PRO A 138 3.84 -10.11 33.87
N LEU A 139 4.71 -9.79 34.84
CA LEU A 139 6.11 -10.26 34.82
C LEU A 139 6.22 -11.79 34.84
N GLU A 140 5.27 -12.47 35.48
CA GLU A 140 5.19 -13.94 35.52
C GLU A 140 4.73 -14.59 34.19
N ALA A 141 4.25 -13.80 33.24
CA ALA A 141 3.82 -14.25 31.92
C ALA A 141 4.99 -14.51 30.96
N PHE A 142 6.15 -13.87 31.20
CA PHE A 142 7.34 -14.04 30.39
C PHE A 142 7.97 -15.42 30.58
N THR A 143 8.59 -15.92 29.53
CA THR A 143 9.46 -17.12 29.57
C THR A 143 10.82 -16.68 29.09
N LEU A 144 11.69 -16.33 30.04
CA LEU A 144 13.00 -15.77 29.76
C LEU A 144 13.99 -16.86 29.35
N GLN A 145 14.75 -16.62 28.29
CA GLN A 145 15.89 -17.45 27.93
C GLN A 145 17.07 -17.10 28.85
N GLU A 146 17.39 -17.99 29.79
CA GLU A 146 18.40 -17.73 30.84
C GLU A 146 19.80 -17.38 30.31
N SER A 147 20.17 -17.82 29.10
CA SER A 147 21.45 -17.47 28.47
C SER A 147 21.51 -16.05 27.93
N GLU A 148 20.35 -15.40 27.78
CA GLU A 148 20.19 -14.09 27.16
C GLU A 148 19.68 -13.06 28.17
N VAL A 149 18.68 -13.43 28.97
CA VAL A 149 17.90 -12.53 29.81
C VAL A 149 17.82 -13.03 31.24
N SER A 150 18.24 -12.20 32.19
CA SER A 150 18.18 -12.49 33.63
C SER A 150 16.91 -11.96 34.31
N ALA A 151 16.35 -10.86 33.84
CA ALA A 151 15.15 -10.25 34.39
C ALA A 151 14.51 -9.29 33.38
N VAL A 152 13.28 -8.86 33.65
CA VAL A 152 12.60 -7.79 32.91
C VAL A 152 11.98 -6.79 33.89
N LYS A 153 11.89 -5.52 33.49
CA LYS A 153 11.19 -4.48 34.26
C LYS A 153 10.51 -3.48 33.34
N TYR A 154 9.48 -2.81 33.87
CA TYR A 154 8.90 -1.63 33.24
C TYR A 154 9.51 -0.37 33.84
N ILE A 155 9.73 0.63 33.00
CA ILE A 155 10.20 1.96 33.40
C ILE A 155 9.52 3.03 32.55
N HIS A 156 9.13 4.14 33.16
CA HIS A 156 8.50 5.22 32.41
C HIS A 156 9.46 5.76 31.34
N TYR A 157 8.98 5.96 30.10
CA TYR A 157 9.86 6.24 28.96
C TYR A 157 10.73 7.50 29.14
N LEU A 158 10.20 8.54 29.80
CA LEU A 158 10.97 9.76 30.13
C LEU A 158 12.02 9.54 31.21
N GLU A 159 11.75 8.66 32.18
CA GLU A 159 12.72 8.33 33.22
C GLU A 159 13.89 7.59 32.59
N TYR A 160 13.61 6.60 31.76
CA TYR A 160 14.64 5.89 31.00
C TYR A 160 15.44 6.81 30.08
N LYS A 161 14.79 7.71 29.33
CA LYS A 161 15.47 8.74 28.52
C LYS A 161 16.44 9.57 29.38
N ASN A 162 16.03 9.96 30.59
CA ASN A 162 16.88 10.75 31.49
C ASN A 162 18.06 9.94 32.05
N LEU A 163 17.87 8.65 32.34
CA LEU A 163 18.95 7.77 32.82
C LEU A 163 20.02 7.59 31.75
N LEU A 164 19.61 7.33 30.51
CA LEU A 164 20.51 7.28 29.36
C LEU A 164 21.23 8.61 29.11
N ALA A 165 20.51 9.74 29.18
CA ALA A 165 21.11 11.07 29.02
C ALA A 165 22.15 11.41 30.10
N ASN A 166 22.06 10.78 31.27
CA ASN A 166 23.01 10.93 32.37
C ASN A 166 24.10 9.84 32.39
N GLU A 167 24.15 8.99 31.35
CA GLU A 167 25.10 7.88 31.23
C GLU A 167 25.09 6.95 32.46
N ASP A 168 23.89 6.64 32.97
CA ASP A 168 23.75 5.76 34.14
C ASP A 168 24.39 4.38 33.87
N PRO A 169 25.34 3.93 34.70
CA PRO A 169 26.14 2.74 34.42
C PRO A 169 25.36 1.42 34.54
N GLU A 170 24.12 1.43 35.05
CA GLU A 170 23.26 0.24 35.08
C GLU A 170 22.60 -0.06 33.73
N TYR A 171 22.74 0.81 32.72
CA TYR A 171 22.05 0.74 31.44
C TYR A 171 23.03 0.68 30.26
N VAL A 172 22.64 0.01 29.17
CA VAL A 172 23.38 0.05 27.91
C VAL A 172 23.42 1.50 27.40
N PRO A 173 24.60 2.05 27.05
CA PRO A 173 24.74 3.47 26.76
C PRO A 173 24.28 3.80 25.33
N TYR A 174 22.99 4.09 25.21
CA TYR A 174 22.36 4.50 23.96
C TYR A 174 22.30 6.02 23.80
N ASP A 175 22.46 6.51 22.57
CA ASP A 175 22.26 7.93 22.27
C ASP A 175 20.77 8.28 22.27
N VAL A 176 20.43 9.32 23.03
CA VAL A 176 19.06 9.85 23.20
C VAL A 176 18.88 11.24 22.60
N ASN A 177 19.89 11.74 21.88
CA ASN A 177 19.78 12.94 21.05
C ASN A 177 18.80 12.69 19.89
N ALA A 178 18.50 13.71 19.07
CA ALA A 178 17.50 13.60 17.99
C ALA A 178 17.81 12.55 16.90
N GLN A 179 18.93 11.84 17.00
CA GLN A 179 19.36 10.73 16.15
C GLN A 179 19.26 9.42 16.96
N GLN A 180 19.18 8.26 16.31
CA GLN A 180 18.97 6.97 17.00
C GLN A 180 17.67 6.95 17.84
N TYR A 181 17.70 6.57 19.12
CA TYR A 181 16.51 6.38 19.96
C TYR A 181 15.87 7.67 20.47
N GLY A 182 16.47 8.85 20.33
CA GLY A 182 15.71 10.09 20.58
C GLY A 182 14.48 10.20 19.67
N GLN A 183 14.54 9.63 18.47
CA GLN A 183 13.39 9.54 17.56
C GLN A 183 12.24 8.72 18.17
N LEU A 184 12.54 7.59 18.84
CA LEU A 184 11.55 6.77 19.54
C LEU A 184 10.85 7.58 20.65
N PHE A 185 11.63 8.24 21.51
CA PHE A 185 11.07 9.01 22.62
C PHE A 185 10.24 10.21 22.12
N ASP A 186 10.72 10.92 21.09
CA ASP A 186 10.01 12.05 20.51
C ASP A 186 8.73 11.61 19.80
N MET A 187 8.73 10.42 19.21
CA MET A 187 7.56 9.81 18.59
C MET A 187 6.52 9.41 19.65
N ILE A 188 6.91 8.70 20.71
CA ILE A 188 6.02 8.34 21.84
C ILE A 188 5.43 9.62 22.44
N ALA A 189 6.27 10.61 22.73
CA ALA A 189 5.82 11.89 23.26
C ALA A 189 4.80 12.58 22.34
N ARG A 190 5.04 12.60 21.01
CA ARG A 190 4.09 13.20 20.04
C ARG A 190 2.77 12.45 19.96
N ARG A 191 2.79 11.11 19.99
CA ARG A 191 1.59 10.26 19.88
C ARG A 191 0.66 10.40 21.09
N TYR A 192 1.25 10.42 22.29
CA TYR A 192 0.50 10.34 23.55
C TYR A 192 0.42 11.68 24.31
N LYS A 193 1.03 12.76 23.80
CA LYS A 193 0.73 14.13 24.22
C LYS A 193 -0.54 14.61 23.54
N VAL A 194 -1.67 14.31 24.17
CA VAL A 194 -3.00 14.49 23.57
C VAL A 194 -3.45 15.96 23.60
N ASP A 195 -3.33 16.65 22.47
CA ASP A 195 -4.12 17.86 22.17
C ASP A 195 -5.22 17.53 21.14
N ASN A 196 -6.31 16.96 21.64
CA ASN A 196 -7.45 16.58 20.81
C ASN A 196 -8.12 17.78 20.11
N VAL A 197 -7.99 18.98 20.67
CA VAL A 197 -8.55 20.21 20.07
C VAL A 197 -7.74 20.59 18.84
N ALA A 198 -6.42 20.65 18.96
CA ALA A 198 -5.53 20.93 17.83
C ALA A 198 -5.67 19.87 16.73
N ARG A 199 -5.68 18.58 17.09
CA ARG A 199 -5.90 17.47 16.14
C ARG A 199 -7.23 17.59 15.40
N SER A 200 -8.31 17.91 16.12
CA SER A 200 -9.63 18.11 15.51
C SER A 200 -9.63 19.28 14.53
N LEU A 201 -9.00 20.40 14.89
CA LEU A 201 -8.91 21.57 14.03
C LEU A 201 -8.11 21.27 12.75
N THR A 202 -7.01 20.53 12.85
CA THR A 202 -6.22 20.10 11.70
C THR A 202 -7.05 19.24 10.75
N LEU A 203 -7.70 18.18 11.27
CA LEU A 203 -8.55 17.31 10.43
C LEU A 203 -9.73 18.06 9.81
N GLN A 204 -10.35 19.02 10.52
CA GLN A 204 -11.40 19.86 9.95
C GLN A 204 -10.88 20.69 8.76
N LYS A 205 -9.71 21.32 8.88
CA LYS A 205 -9.10 22.08 7.77
C LYS A 205 -8.79 21.17 6.59
N GLN A 206 -8.28 19.97 6.85
CA GLN A 206 -7.96 19.00 5.82
C GLN A 206 -9.23 18.53 5.08
N LEU A 207 -10.30 18.23 5.82
CA LEU A 207 -11.62 17.86 5.28
C LEU A 207 -12.25 18.98 4.45
N GLN A 208 -12.11 20.25 4.86
CA GLN A 208 -12.66 21.40 4.15
C GLN A 208 -12.09 21.59 2.73
N ARG A 209 -10.97 20.94 2.40
CA ARG A 209 -10.44 20.91 1.03
C ARG A 209 -11.28 20.07 0.08
N TYR A 210 -12.15 19.19 0.61
CA TYR A 210 -13.04 18.34 -0.17
C TYR A 210 -14.46 18.89 -0.11
N ALA A 211 -14.93 19.47 -1.22
CA ALA A 211 -16.30 19.92 -1.34
C ALA A 211 -17.26 18.72 -1.38
N SER A 212 -18.25 18.70 -0.49
CA SER A 212 -19.31 17.70 -0.51
C SER A 212 -20.27 17.98 -1.66
N VAL A 213 -20.42 17.02 -2.58
CA VAL A 213 -21.30 17.14 -3.75
C VAL A 213 -22.22 15.91 -3.82
N SER A 214 -23.51 16.15 -4.06
CA SER A 214 -24.46 15.08 -4.37
C SER A 214 -24.47 14.86 -5.88
N LEU A 215 -24.04 13.70 -6.34
CA LEU A 215 -24.14 13.30 -7.74
C LEU A 215 -25.54 12.75 -7.99
N ASN A 216 -26.39 13.52 -8.66
CA ASN A 216 -27.71 13.08 -9.09
C ASN A 216 -27.65 12.79 -10.59
N ALA A 217 -27.79 11.54 -11.00
CA ALA A 217 -27.99 11.20 -12.40
C ALA A 217 -29.41 10.70 -12.63
N GLU A 218 -30.04 11.17 -13.70
CA GLU A 218 -31.35 10.68 -14.08
C GLU A 218 -31.24 9.24 -14.60
N LEU A 219 -32.07 8.35 -14.07
CA LEU A 219 -32.20 6.96 -14.54
C LEU A 219 -33.15 6.84 -15.74
N THR A 220 -33.46 7.97 -16.39
CA THR A 220 -34.35 8.05 -17.55
C THR A 220 -33.77 7.25 -18.72
N GLY A 221 -34.57 6.36 -19.29
CA GLY A 221 -34.14 5.46 -20.37
C GLY A 221 -33.58 4.10 -19.93
N LEU A 222 -33.39 3.84 -18.64
CA LEU A 222 -33.14 2.47 -18.17
C LEU A 222 -34.42 1.64 -18.16
N SER A 223 -34.34 0.43 -18.69
CA SER A 223 -35.40 -0.58 -18.52
C SER A 223 -35.51 -1.03 -17.06
N ASP A 224 -36.66 -1.56 -16.65
CA ASP A 224 -36.80 -2.10 -15.29
C ASP A 224 -35.86 -3.30 -15.03
N ALA A 225 -35.55 -4.04 -16.10
CA ALA A 225 -34.56 -5.10 -16.09
C ALA A 225 -33.14 -4.57 -15.76
N ASP A 226 -32.75 -3.45 -16.37
CA ASP A 226 -31.43 -2.84 -16.14
C ASP A 226 -31.35 -2.12 -14.80
N LYS A 227 -32.46 -1.56 -14.29
CA LYS A 227 -32.53 -1.09 -12.89
C LYS A 227 -32.34 -2.23 -11.90
N GLY A 228 -32.89 -3.40 -12.19
CA GLY A 228 -32.65 -4.61 -11.40
C GLY A 228 -31.19 -5.09 -11.46
N ALA A 229 -30.53 -4.95 -12.60
CA ALA A 229 -29.10 -5.22 -12.74
C ALA A 229 -28.25 -4.20 -11.96
N LEU A 230 -28.62 -2.91 -11.98
CA LEU A 230 -27.91 -1.83 -11.28
C LEU A 230 -27.74 -2.09 -9.76
N ASP A 231 -28.79 -2.56 -9.07
CA ASP A 231 -28.70 -2.90 -7.64
C ASP A 231 -27.64 -3.98 -7.36
N LEU A 232 -27.56 -5.00 -8.22
CA LEU A 232 -26.56 -6.06 -8.12
C LEU A 232 -25.15 -5.55 -8.44
N LEU A 233 -25.03 -4.63 -9.39
CA LEU A 233 -23.76 -4.02 -9.77
C LEU A 233 -23.19 -3.14 -8.66
N ILE A 234 -24.01 -2.34 -7.98
CA ILE A 234 -23.57 -1.55 -6.82
C ILE A 234 -23.05 -2.47 -5.71
N LYS A 235 -23.72 -3.59 -5.46
CA LYS A 235 -23.25 -4.60 -4.50
C LYS A 235 -21.94 -5.25 -4.90
N ALA A 236 -21.73 -5.52 -6.20
CA ALA A 236 -20.47 -6.04 -6.71
C ALA A 236 -19.34 -4.99 -6.60
N ALA A 237 -19.63 -3.74 -6.93
CA ALA A 237 -18.69 -2.62 -6.81
C ALA A 237 -18.25 -2.38 -5.36
N ALA A 238 -19.18 -2.45 -4.39
CA ALA A 238 -18.83 -2.31 -2.97
C ALA A 238 -17.81 -3.34 -2.49
N ILE A 239 -17.74 -4.54 -3.11
CA ILE A 239 -16.70 -5.53 -2.80
C ILE A 239 -15.30 -5.05 -3.22
N MET A 240 -15.20 -4.18 -4.23
CA MET A 240 -13.92 -3.61 -4.66
C MET A 240 -13.31 -2.73 -3.56
N ASP A 241 -14.12 -2.11 -2.69
CA ASP A 241 -13.60 -1.40 -1.52
C ASP A 241 -12.89 -2.36 -0.55
N GLU A 242 -13.42 -3.56 -0.32
CA GLU A 242 -12.79 -4.55 0.56
C GLU A 242 -11.42 -4.98 0.01
N ILE A 243 -11.36 -5.28 -1.29
CA ILE A 243 -10.12 -5.71 -1.94
C ILE A 243 -9.12 -4.56 -1.96
N PHE A 244 -9.55 -3.36 -2.33
CA PHE A 244 -8.67 -2.20 -2.38
C PHE A 244 -8.11 -1.83 -1.02
N ASN A 245 -8.91 -1.88 0.06
CA ASN A 245 -8.41 -1.66 1.42
C ASN A 245 -7.26 -2.62 1.75
N LEU A 246 -7.39 -3.91 1.36
CA LEU A 246 -6.32 -4.89 1.52
C LEU A 246 -5.11 -4.61 0.63
N GLN A 247 -5.30 -4.15 -0.60
CA GLN A 247 -4.20 -3.81 -1.53
C GLN A 247 -3.35 -2.65 -1.03
N VAL A 248 -3.97 -1.65 -0.39
CA VAL A 248 -3.29 -0.50 0.21
C VAL A 248 -2.35 -0.96 1.33
N TRP A 249 -2.89 -1.70 2.31
CA TRP A 249 -2.13 -2.16 3.47
C TRP A 249 -2.87 -3.29 4.20
N TYR A 250 -2.14 -4.33 4.64
CA TYR A 250 -2.75 -5.53 5.19
C TYR A 250 -3.56 -5.29 6.48
N SER A 251 -3.18 -4.30 7.31
CA SER A 251 -3.92 -3.94 8.53
C SER A 251 -5.03 -2.91 8.29
N ASN A 252 -5.15 -2.35 7.09
CA ASN A 252 -6.10 -1.28 6.79
C ASN A 252 -7.57 -1.66 7.03
N PRO A 253 -8.04 -2.90 6.71
CA PRO A 253 -9.42 -3.29 7.04
C PRO A 253 -9.72 -3.22 8.55
N TYR A 254 -8.76 -3.62 9.39
CA TYR A 254 -8.93 -3.52 10.84
C TYR A 254 -9.00 -2.07 11.31
N LEU A 255 -8.18 -1.19 10.73
CA LEU A 255 -8.24 0.24 11.01
C LEU A 255 -9.59 0.84 10.60
N ARG A 256 -10.07 0.53 9.39
CA ARG A 256 -11.39 0.97 8.90
C ARG A 256 -12.49 0.58 9.87
N ASP A 257 -12.60 -0.71 10.18
CA ASP A 257 -13.68 -1.26 11.00
C ASP A 257 -13.62 -0.66 12.42
N TRP A 258 -12.41 -0.42 12.94
CA TRP A 258 -12.20 0.27 14.20
C TRP A 258 -12.68 1.72 14.15
N LEU A 259 -12.29 2.50 13.14
CA LEU A 259 -12.70 3.89 12.99
C LEU A 259 -14.21 4.02 12.81
N GLU A 260 -14.82 3.15 12.01
CA GLU A 260 -16.27 3.13 11.81
C GLU A 260 -17.01 2.88 13.13
N LYS A 261 -16.62 1.82 13.85
CA LYS A 261 -17.23 1.45 15.13
C LYS A 261 -17.12 2.55 16.18
N HIS A 262 -16.04 3.34 16.15
CA HIS A 262 -15.77 4.39 17.12
C HIS A 262 -16.10 5.80 16.61
N ALA A 263 -16.63 5.95 15.40
CA ALA A 263 -16.89 7.25 14.78
C ALA A 263 -17.80 8.16 15.61
N ALA A 264 -18.69 7.57 16.43
CA ALA A 264 -19.62 8.31 17.29
C ALA A 264 -19.06 8.60 18.70
N ALA A 265 -17.85 8.15 19.04
CA ALA A 265 -17.30 8.26 20.39
C ALA A 265 -16.89 9.69 20.76
N SER A 266 -16.35 10.45 19.81
CA SER A 266 -15.97 11.86 20.01
C SER A 266 -16.03 12.65 18.70
N GLN A 267 -15.94 13.98 18.80
CA GLN A 267 -15.81 14.84 17.61
C GLN A 267 -14.53 14.55 16.83
N LEU A 268 -13.44 14.20 17.52
CA LEU A 268 -12.19 13.82 16.88
C LEU A 268 -12.36 12.52 16.10
N ASP A 269 -12.98 11.50 16.69
CA ASP A 269 -13.16 10.19 16.05
C ASP A 269 -14.11 10.27 14.85
N LYS A 270 -15.14 11.12 14.92
CA LYS A 270 -15.98 11.46 13.76
C LYS A 270 -15.17 12.06 12.61
N LEU A 271 -14.21 12.95 12.92
CA LEU A 271 -13.35 13.57 11.91
C LEU A 271 -12.34 12.58 11.34
N LYS A 272 -11.74 11.72 12.17
CA LYS A 272 -10.85 10.64 11.72
C LYS A 272 -11.60 9.73 10.74
N TRP A 273 -12.80 9.29 11.10
CA TRP A 273 -13.63 8.45 10.23
C TRP A 273 -13.99 9.15 8.92
N ALA A 274 -14.45 10.40 8.97
CA ALA A 274 -14.79 11.16 7.77
C ALA A 274 -13.58 11.35 6.84
N TYR A 275 -12.39 11.61 7.38
CA TYR A 275 -11.19 11.79 6.57
C TYR A 275 -10.65 10.45 6.03
N TYR A 276 -10.79 9.38 6.81
CA TYR A 276 -10.52 8.03 6.36
C TYR A 276 -11.41 7.63 5.19
N LEU A 277 -12.71 7.90 5.21
CA LEU A 277 -13.62 7.56 4.11
C LEU A 277 -13.19 8.19 2.77
N ILE A 278 -12.59 9.38 2.81
CA ILE A 278 -12.08 10.07 1.60
C ILE A 278 -10.77 9.45 1.15
N ASN A 279 -9.81 9.28 2.06
CA ASN A 279 -8.46 8.83 1.71
C ASN A 279 -8.34 7.31 1.55
N LYS A 280 -9.28 6.55 2.12
CA LYS A 280 -9.29 5.07 2.25
C LYS A 280 -8.06 4.46 2.93
N THR A 281 -7.22 5.29 3.53
CA THR A 281 -5.94 4.92 4.15
C THR A 281 -5.64 5.91 5.30
N PRO A 282 -4.71 5.60 6.23
CA PRO A 282 -4.25 6.56 7.25
C PRO A 282 -3.32 7.67 6.71
N TRP A 283 -3.07 7.69 5.39
CA TRP A 283 -2.21 8.67 4.71
C TRP A 283 -3.04 9.64 3.87
N SER A 284 -2.65 10.90 3.87
CA SER A 284 -3.35 11.97 3.16
C SER A 284 -3.01 11.98 1.66
N CYS A 285 -4.00 11.82 0.79
CA CYS A 285 -3.80 11.85 -0.66
C CYS A 285 -3.40 13.23 -1.19
N LEU A 286 -3.66 14.31 -0.44
CA LEU A 286 -3.31 15.69 -0.84
C LEU A 286 -2.01 16.20 -0.20
N ASP A 287 -1.49 15.51 0.81
CA ASP A 287 -0.29 15.91 1.54
C ASP A 287 0.80 14.86 1.37
N GLU A 288 1.10 14.48 0.11
CA GLU A 288 2.23 13.59 -0.23
C GLU A 288 2.28 12.26 0.54
N ASN A 289 1.11 11.69 0.86
CA ASN A 289 0.96 10.51 1.72
C ASN A 289 1.51 10.67 3.14
N GLU A 290 1.56 11.88 3.70
CA GLU A 290 1.80 12.08 5.12
C GLU A 290 0.71 11.39 5.95
N ALA A 291 1.12 10.63 6.97
CA ALA A 291 0.20 9.98 7.90
C ALA A 291 -0.49 11.00 8.80
N TYR A 292 -1.81 10.98 8.83
CA TYR A 292 -2.63 11.82 9.74
C TYR A 292 -3.16 11.03 10.95
N LEU A 293 -2.98 9.71 10.94
CA LEU A 293 -3.21 8.81 12.08
C LEU A 293 -1.88 8.17 12.49
N THR A 294 -1.84 7.64 13.71
CA THR A 294 -0.73 6.80 14.19
C THR A 294 -1.25 5.49 14.77
N THR A 295 -0.37 4.54 15.11
CA THR A 295 -0.72 3.29 15.78
C THR A 295 -1.57 3.51 17.05
N ALA A 296 -1.43 4.65 17.74
CA ALA A 296 -2.27 5.02 18.88
C ALA A 296 -3.77 5.13 18.53
N ASP A 297 -4.10 5.50 17.28
CA ASP A 297 -5.47 5.61 16.77
C ASP A 297 -6.02 4.29 16.23
N SER A 298 -5.20 3.23 16.20
CA SER A 298 -5.51 1.96 15.55
C SER A 298 -6.36 1.00 16.40
N ALA A 299 -6.74 -0.11 15.78
CA ALA A 299 -7.53 -1.18 16.37
C ALA A 299 -6.82 -1.84 17.55
N ILE A 300 -7.58 -2.15 18.61
CA ILE A 300 -7.12 -2.97 19.74
C ILE A 300 -7.47 -4.44 19.46
N LYS A 301 -6.49 -5.33 19.61
CA LYS A 301 -6.64 -6.78 19.42
C LYS A 301 -6.22 -7.52 20.70
N LEU A 302 -7.03 -8.49 21.11
CA LEU A 302 -6.73 -9.39 22.23
C LEU A 302 -6.12 -10.68 21.71
N LEU A 303 -4.96 -11.05 22.25
CA LEU A 303 -4.26 -12.30 21.96
C LEU A 303 -4.06 -13.12 23.25
N PRO A 304 -4.96 -14.09 23.54
CA PRO A 304 -4.93 -14.89 24.76
C PRO A 304 -3.67 -15.74 24.95
N GLU A 305 -3.01 -16.10 23.85
CA GLU A 305 -1.89 -17.07 23.83
C GLU A 305 -0.57 -16.41 23.43
N ALA A 306 -0.47 -15.08 23.61
CA ALA A 306 0.75 -14.34 23.31
C ALA A 306 1.93 -14.70 24.23
N THR A 307 1.64 -15.15 25.46
CA THR A 307 2.64 -15.44 26.49
C THR A 307 2.16 -16.60 27.38
N ARG A 308 2.88 -16.92 28.47
CA ARG A 308 2.41 -17.88 29.46
C ARG A 308 1.10 -17.41 30.08
N ARG A 309 0.15 -18.33 30.25
CA ARG A 309 -1.13 -18.02 30.91
C ARG A 309 -0.91 -17.60 32.36
N VAL A 310 -1.47 -16.46 32.72
CA VAL A 310 -1.50 -15.93 34.08
C VAL A 310 -2.93 -15.97 34.60
N SER A 311 -3.11 -16.48 35.82
CA SER A 311 -4.45 -16.63 36.41
C SER A 311 -5.14 -15.28 36.56
N GLY A 312 -6.32 -15.13 35.95
CA GLY A 312 -7.12 -13.90 36.01
C GLY A 312 -6.78 -12.86 34.94
N TRP A 313 -5.75 -13.08 34.12
CA TRP A 313 -5.41 -12.23 32.98
C TRP A 313 -5.93 -12.85 31.67
N LYS A 314 -6.56 -12.05 30.81
CA LYS A 314 -7.26 -12.54 29.60
C LYS A 314 -6.34 -12.80 28.40
N GLY A 315 -5.09 -12.33 28.49
CA GLY A 315 -4.17 -12.27 27.36
C GLY A 315 -3.69 -10.85 27.08
N LEU A 316 -2.84 -10.74 26.08
CA LEU A 316 -2.22 -9.48 25.69
C LEU A 316 -3.15 -8.68 24.78
N GLU A 317 -3.46 -7.45 25.17
CA GLU A 317 -4.10 -6.47 24.28
C GLU A 317 -3.04 -5.58 23.64
N TYR A 318 -3.06 -5.47 22.32
CA TYR A 318 -2.10 -4.68 21.54
C TYR A 318 -2.78 -3.84 20.46
N LYS A 319 -2.11 -2.78 20.02
CA LYS A 319 -2.54 -1.94 18.89
C LYS A 319 -2.04 -2.53 17.58
N ALA A 320 -2.93 -2.69 16.60
CA ALA A 320 -2.56 -3.07 15.25
C ALA A 320 -1.71 -1.97 14.61
N ALA A 321 -0.45 -2.25 14.34
CA ALA A 321 0.53 -1.35 13.78
C ALA A 321 0.25 -1.02 12.31
N PHE A 322 0.59 0.21 11.96
CA PHE A 322 0.80 0.63 10.57
C PHE A 322 1.97 1.62 10.53
N PRO A 323 2.75 1.63 9.44
CA PRO A 323 3.94 2.46 9.36
C PRO A 323 3.56 3.93 9.20
N SER A 324 4.38 4.80 9.78
CA SER A 324 4.23 6.25 9.59
C SER A 324 4.38 6.68 8.12
N GLN A 325 5.25 5.99 7.37
CA GLN A 325 5.41 6.17 5.93
C GLN A 325 4.63 5.08 5.19
N LYS A 326 3.91 5.48 4.16
CA LYS A 326 3.19 4.54 3.30
C LYS A 326 4.19 3.61 2.58
N PRO A 327 4.03 2.28 2.68
CA PRO A 327 4.94 1.34 2.00
C PRO A 327 4.88 1.52 0.49
N PRO A 328 6.03 1.60 -0.21
CA PRO A 328 6.04 1.87 -1.64
C PRO A 328 5.43 0.74 -2.47
N GLY A 329 5.59 -0.51 -2.01
CA GLY A 329 4.97 -1.69 -2.60
C GLY A 329 3.53 -1.95 -2.15
N ALA A 330 2.94 -1.04 -1.37
CA ALA A 330 1.65 -1.21 -0.69
C ALA A 330 1.58 -2.60 -0.01
N ASN A 331 0.53 -3.39 -0.27
CA ASN A 331 0.43 -4.78 0.16
C ASN A 331 0.57 -5.79 -1.01
N PHE A 332 1.26 -5.40 -2.08
CA PHE A 332 1.47 -6.30 -3.22
C PHE A 332 2.74 -7.14 -3.12
N TYR A 333 3.67 -6.72 -2.27
CA TYR A 333 4.97 -7.35 -2.07
C TYR A 333 5.24 -7.50 -0.57
N PRO A 334 6.16 -8.38 -0.15
CA PRO A 334 6.60 -8.40 1.24
C PRO A 334 7.17 -7.02 1.63
N PRO A 335 6.84 -6.49 2.82
CA PRO A 335 7.15 -5.12 3.20
C PRO A 335 8.66 -4.83 3.34
N ASP A 336 9.46 -5.88 3.48
CA ASP A 336 10.92 -5.85 3.61
C ASP A 336 11.65 -6.23 2.31
N MET A 337 10.92 -6.55 1.25
CA MET A 337 11.49 -6.92 -0.04
C MET A 337 12.05 -5.69 -0.73
N ASP A 338 13.34 -5.74 -1.08
CA ASP A 338 13.98 -4.71 -1.88
C ASP A 338 13.91 -4.99 -3.40
N LYS A 339 14.27 -3.98 -4.21
CA LYS A 339 14.22 -4.12 -5.67
C LYS A 339 15.22 -5.13 -6.21
N MET A 340 16.36 -5.30 -5.55
CA MET A 340 17.42 -6.21 -5.97
C MET A 340 16.98 -7.65 -5.75
N GLU A 341 16.42 -7.96 -4.58
CA GLU A 341 15.86 -9.26 -4.24
C GLU A 341 14.82 -9.70 -5.27
N PHE A 342 13.84 -8.83 -5.56
CA PHE A 342 12.83 -9.12 -6.59
C PHE A 342 13.45 -9.32 -7.97
N THR A 343 14.42 -8.49 -8.36
CA THR A 343 15.07 -8.57 -9.68
C THR A 343 15.83 -9.89 -9.84
N GLN A 344 16.62 -10.27 -8.84
CA GLN A 344 17.37 -11.53 -8.86
C GLN A 344 16.46 -12.75 -8.87
N TRP A 345 15.39 -12.72 -8.07
CA TRP A 345 14.38 -13.78 -8.07
C TRP A 345 13.70 -13.88 -9.44
N LYS A 346 13.19 -12.76 -9.97
CA LYS A 346 12.55 -12.70 -11.29
C LYS A 346 13.48 -13.23 -12.39
N ASP A 347 14.72 -12.76 -12.44
CA ASP A 347 15.69 -13.15 -13.47
C ASP A 347 16.10 -14.63 -13.38
N SER A 348 15.88 -15.27 -12.24
CA SER A 348 16.05 -16.72 -12.07
C SER A 348 14.89 -17.56 -12.61
N LEU A 349 13.74 -16.93 -12.89
CA LEU A 349 12.56 -17.62 -13.43
C LEU A 349 12.62 -17.76 -14.96
N PRO A 350 11.95 -18.76 -15.54
CA PRO A 350 11.68 -18.84 -16.98
C PRO A 350 11.00 -17.57 -17.52
N GLU A 351 11.29 -17.18 -18.76
CA GLU A 351 10.82 -15.91 -19.38
C GLU A 351 9.30 -15.73 -19.34
N ASP A 352 8.52 -16.80 -19.51
CA ASP A 352 7.06 -16.78 -19.41
C ASP A 352 6.58 -16.41 -18.00
N GLN A 353 7.30 -16.87 -16.97
CA GLN A 353 7.00 -16.53 -15.57
C GLN A 353 7.48 -15.13 -15.20
N GLN A 354 8.57 -14.63 -15.80
CA GLN A 354 9.04 -13.27 -15.56
C GLN A 354 7.96 -12.23 -15.89
N ASN A 355 7.27 -12.42 -17.01
CA ASN A 355 6.17 -11.55 -17.44
C ASN A 355 4.96 -11.64 -16.49
N ILE A 356 4.70 -12.81 -15.90
CA ILE A 356 3.62 -12.98 -14.93
C ILE A 356 3.94 -12.24 -13.62
N VAL A 357 5.15 -12.40 -13.09
CA VAL A 357 5.52 -11.79 -11.80
C VAL A 357 5.76 -10.29 -11.92
N ALA A 358 6.14 -9.78 -13.09
CA ALA A 358 6.16 -8.36 -13.44
C ALA A 358 4.82 -7.86 -14.02
N GLY A 359 3.79 -8.71 -14.01
CA GLY A 359 2.46 -8.39 -14.55
C GLY A 359 1.51 -7.78 -13.52
N PHE A 360 0.34 -7.40 -14.03
CA PHE A 360 -0.69 -6.64 -13.30
C PHE A 360 -1.41 -7.40 -12.18
N PHE A 361 -1.66 -8.70 -12.39
CA PHE A 361 -2.74 -9.43 -11.69
C PHE A 361 -2.24 -10.45 -10.67
N SER A 362 -1.18 -10.10 -9.93
CA SER A 362 -0.62 -10.96 -8.89
C SER A 362 0.01 -10.20 -7.73
N VAL A 363 0.08 -10.84 -6.57
CA VAL A 363 0.89 -10.41 -5.42
C VAL A 363 2.10 -11.32 -5.27
N ILE A 364 3.17 -10.80 -4.68
CA ILE A 364 4.38 -11.53 -4.34
C ILE A 364 4.41 -11.74 -2.83
N LYS A 365 4.76 -12.96 -2.40
CA LYS A 365 4.76 -13.36 -0.98
C LYS A 365 6.00 -14.18 -0.64
N ARG A 366 6.30 -14.27 0.66
CA ARG A 366 7.35 -15.14 1.21
C ARG A 366 6.81 -16.50 1.63
N HIS A 367 7.54 -17.59 1.36
CA HIS A 367 7.15 -18.91 1.84
C HIS A 367 7.21 -18.99 3.36
N SER A 368 8.20 -18.31 3.96
CA SER A 368 8.36 -18.19 5.42
C SER A 368 7.11 -17.64 6.12
N GLU A 369 6.49 -16.59 5.55
CA GLU A 369 5.27 -15.99 6.09
C GLU A 369 4.13 -17.02 6.22
N SER A 370 3.96 -17.89 5.21
CA SER A 370 2.88 -18.89 5.19
C SER A 370 3.02 -19.99 6.25
N ASN A 371 4.26 -20.31 6.64
CA ASN A 371 4.55 -21.31 7.66
C ASN A 371 4.36 -20.73 9.08
N SER A 372 4.57 -19.42 9.26
CA SER A 372 4.48 -18.75 10.56
C SER A 372 3.05 -18.58 11.11
N ASP A 373 2.04 -18.60 10.25
CA ASP A 373 0.62 -18.56 10.65
C ASP A 373 0.06 -19.96 11.03
N SER A 374 0.82 -21.03 10.76
CA SER A 374 0.49 -22.39 11.19
C SER A 374 1.14 -22.67 12.55
N SER A 375 0.33 -22.78 13.59
CA SER A 375 0.74 -23.06 14.98
C SER A 375 1.22 -24.51 15.16
N SER A 376 2.36 -24.86 14.57
CA SER A 376 3.04 -26.13 14.82
C SER A 376 4.55 -25.91 14.95
N PRO A 377 5.10 -25.93 16.18
CA PRO A 377 6.52 -25.78 16.41
C PRO A 377 7.22 -27.13 16.24
N GLY A 378 8.39 -27.11 15.59
CA GLY A 378 9.36 -28.21 15.66
C GLY A 378 9.52 -29.04 14.40
N SER A 379 10.06 -28.45 13.33
CA SER A 379 10.88 -29.17 12.35
C SER A 379 11.63 -28.16 11.48
N THR A 380 12.72 -27.58 11.98
CA THR A 380 13.78 -27.06 11.12
C THR A 380 14.59 -28.22 10.55
N ASN A 381 13.92 -29.08 9.79
CA ASN A 381 14.61 -29.81 8.74
C ASN A 381 14.84 -28.78 7.65
N HIS A 382 16.03 -28.15 7.63
CA HIS A 382 16.56 -27.48 6.45
C HIS A 382 16.78 -28.53 5.34
N LEU A 383 15.68 -29.05 4.80
CA LEU A 383 15.66 -29.48 3.41
C LEU A 383 15.99 -28.23 2.60
N GLU A 384 16.95 -28.31 1.68
CA GLU A 384 17.36 -27.21 0.80
C GLU A 384 16.12 -26.50 0.26
N GLY A 385 15.79 -25.35 0.87
CA GLY A 385 14.67 -24.52 0.46
C GLY A 385 14.95 -23.93 -0.91
N PRO A 386 13.93 -23.35 -1.57
CA PRO A 386 14.17 -22.59 -2.79
C PRO A 386 15.22 -21.50 -2.51
N LYS A 387 16.13 -21.28 -3.47
CA LYS A 387 17.20 -20.27 -3.38
C LYS A 387 16.67 -18.86 -3.03
N TYR A 388 15.42 -18.59 -3.40
CA TYR A 388 14.71 -17.36 -3.11
C TYR A 388 13.44 -17.69 -2.34
N ASP A 389 13.17 -16.94 -1.28
CA ASP A 389 11.97 -17.05 -0.47
C ASP A 389 10.84 -16.16 -1.01
N LEU A 390 10.59 -16.23 -2.33
CA LEU A 390 9.55 -15.45 -2.99
C LEU A 390 8.72 -16.35 -3.92
N TYR A 391 7.40 -16.16 -3.91
CA TYR A 391 6.47 -16.79 -4.84
C TYR A 391 5.34 -15.86 -5.25
N ASN A 392 4.72 -16.20 -6.38
CA ASN A 392 3.65 -15.43 -7.01
C ASN A 392 2.27 -16.01 -6.69
N VAL A 393 1.33 -15.16 -6.31
CA VAL A 393 -0.08 -15.51 -6.08
C VAL A 393 -0.98 -14.69 -7.00
N PRO A 394 -1.70 -15.31 -7.95
CA PRO A 394 -2.68 -14.62 -8.80
C PRO A 394 -3.79 -13.95 -7.98
N PHE A 395 -4.32 -12.81 -8.44
CA PHE A 395 -5.41 -12.10 -7.76
C PHE A 395 -6.67 -12.97 -7.56
N SER A 396 -7.00 -13.84 -8.51
CA SER A 396 -8.13 -14.78 -8.39
C SER A 396 -7.99 -15.77 -7.23
N GLN A 397 -6.75 -16.05 -6.81
CA GLN A 397 -6.43 -16.85 -5.64
C GLN A 397 -6.34 -15.99 -4.38
N GLU A 398 -5.61 -14.88 -4.43
CA GLU A 398 -5.39 -13.99 -3.28
C GLU A 398 -6.71 -13.43 -2.74
N TYR A 399 -7.57 -12.95 -3.64
CA TYR A 399 -8.84 -12.30 -3.31
C TYR A 399 -10.04 -13.21 -3.59
N ASN A 400 -9.84 -14.53 -3.65
CA ASN A 400 -10.85 -15.49 -4.09
C ASN A 400 -12.21 -15.35 -3.36
N SER A 401 -12.17 -15.14 -2.04
CA SER A 401 -13.36 -15.05 -1.19
C SER A 401 -14.23 -13.83 -1.53
N PHE A 402 -13.62 -12.74 -2.01
CA PHE A 402 -14.28 -11.53 -2.47
C PHE A 402 -14.69 -11.66 -3.93
N LEU A 403 -13.77 -12.10 -4.79
CA LEU A 403 -13.96 -12.22 -6.23
C LEU A 403 -15.05 -13.24 -6.59
N SER A 404 -15.18 -14.33 -5.84
CA SER A 404 -16.26 -15.30 -6.04
C SER A 404 -17.64 -14.69 -5.79
N LYS A 405 -17.77 -13.86 -4.75
CA LYS A 405 -19.03 -13.16 -4.43
C LYS A 405 -19.34 -12.10 -5.50
N ALA A 406 -18.33 -11.33 -5.91
CA ALA A 406 -18.48 -10.33 -6.96
C ALA A 406 -18.89 -10.99 -8.29
N ALA A 407 -18.24 -12.09 -8.67
CA ALA A 407 -18.56 -12.87 -9.88
C ALA A 407 -20.00 -13.39 -9.85
N GLU A 408 -20.49 -13.90 -8.72
CA GLU A 408 -21.89 -14.33 -8.58
C GLU A 408 -22.88 -13.17 -8.80
N LEU A 409 -22.60 -12.00 -8.23
CA LEU A 409 -23.42 -10.81 -8.40
C LEU A 409 -23.41 -10.32 -9.86
N LEU A 410 -22.24 -10.32 -10.51
CA LEU A 410 -22.09 -9.94 -11.91
C LEU A 410 -22.85 -10.90 -12.84
N ARG A 411 -22.77 -12.22 -12.63
CA ARG A 411 -23.55 -13.20 -13.41
C ARG A 411 -25.05 -12.95 -13.27
N LYS A 412 -25.54 -12.76 -12.04
CA LYS A 412 -26.96 -12.42 -11.78
C LYS A 412 -27.38 -11.11 -12.44
N ALA A 413 -26.52 -10.10 -12.45
CA ALA A 413 -26.78 -8.83 -13.13
C ALA A 413 -26.85 -9.01 -14.65
N GLY A 414 -25.95 -9.82 -15.22
CA GLY A 414 -25.96 -10.21 -16.64
C GLY A 414 -27.23 -10.97 -17.05
N ASP A 415 -27.72 -11.85 -16.18
CA ASP A 415 -28.97 -12.60 -16.41
C ASP A 415 -30.21 -11.70 -16.35
N ARG A 416 -30.12 -10.57 -15.63
CA ARG A 416 -31.20 -9.60 -15.48
C ARG A 416 -31.25 -8.58 -16.60
N THR A 417 -30.11 -8.06 -17.06
CA THR A 417 -30.08 -6.96 -18.04
C THR A 417 -30.76 -7.33 -19.35
N SER A 418 -31.41 -6.33 -19.95
CA SER A 418 -31.99 -6.44 -21.28
C SER A 418 -30.96 -6.26 -22.41
N SER A 419 -29.81 -5.64 -22.12
CA SER A 419 -28.75 -5.37 -23.11
C SER A 419 -27.87 -6.61 -23.36
N PRO A 420 -27.75 -7.09 -24.61
CA PRO A 420 -26.87 -8.20 -24.95
C PRO A 420 -25.39 -7.92 -24.72
N SER A 421 -24.93 -6.69 -25.00
CA SER A 421 -23.54 -6.28 -24.83
C SER A 421 -23.16 -6.20 -23.35
N LEU A 422 -24.05 -5.63 -22.52
CA LEU A 422 -23.87 -5.59 -21.07
C LEU A 422 -23.88 -7.00 -20.49
N ARG A 423 -24.81 -7.86 -20.90
CA ARG A 423 -24.81 -9.28 -20.47
C ARG A 423 -23.48 -9.96 -20.76
N ARG A 424 -22.95 -9.80 -21.98
CA ARG A 424 -21.66 -10.37 -22.38
C ARG A 424 -20.55 -9.88 -21.47
N LEU A 425 -20.44 -8.57 -21.24
CA LEU A 425 -19.45 -7.97 -20.33
C LEU A 425 -19.55 -8.54 -18.92
N LEU A 426 -20.75 -8.56 -18.34
CA LEU A 426 -20.93 -8.99 -16.95
C LEU A 426 -20.61 -10.47 -16.75
N HIS A 427 -20.98 -11.32 -17.70
CA HIS A 427 -20.65 -12.74 -17.66
C HIS A 427 -19.14 -12.97 -17.86
N SER A 428 -18.53 -12.35 -18.87
CA SER A 428 -17.10 -12.53 -19.12
C SER A 428 -16.23 -11.94 -18.02
N LYS A 429 -16.63 -10.81 -17.41
CA LYS A 429 -15.92 -10.23 -16.25
C LYS A 429 -16.03 -11.11 -15.00
N ALA A 430 -17.18 -11.75 -14.78
CA ALA A 430 -17.33 -12.73 -13.72
C ALA A 430 -16.40 -13.94 -13.90
N GLU A 431 -16.23 -14.43 -15.14
CA GLU A 431 -15.24 -15.49 -15.41
C GLU A 431 -13.81 -14.98 -15.19
N ALA A 432 -13.47 -13.76 -15.65
CA ALA A 432 -12.14 -13.18 -15.50
C ALA A 432 -11.71 -13.07 -14.03
N PHE A 433 -12.63 -12.72 -13.13
CA PHE A 433 -12.37 -12.69 -11.68
C PHE A 433 -11.94 -14.04 -11.11
N LEU A 434 -12.37 -15.15 -11.72
CA LEU A 434 -12.06 -16.51 -11.27
C LEU A 434 -10.87 -17.10 -12.02
N SER A 435 -10.72 -16.80 -13.30
CA SER A 435 -9.63 -17.30 -14.15
C SER A 435 -8.33 -16.50 -14.03
N ASN A 436 -8.41 -15.25 -13.57
CA ASN A 436 -7.34 -14.25 -13.59
C ASN A 436 -6.94 -13.77 -15.00
N ASP A 437 -7.71 -14.10 -16.03
CA ASP A 437 -7.51 -13.63 -17.40
C ASP A 437 -8.62 -12.66 -17.81
N TYR A 438 -8.24 -11.41 -18.02
CA TYR A 438 -9.15 -10.29 -18.27
C TYR A 438 -9.34 -9.99 -19.76
N TYR A 439 -8.60 -10.63 -20.67
CA TYR A 439 -8.55 -10.28 -22.09
C TYR A 439 -9.94 -10.20 -22.76
N GLU A 440 -10.71 -11.29 -22.69
CA GLU A 440 -12.05 -11.35 -23.29
C GLU A 440 -13.05 -10.39 -22.63
N SER A 441 -12.89 -10.15 -21.33
CA SER A 441 -13.77 -9.26 -20.58
C SER A 441 -13.53 -7.78 -20.91
N ASP A 442 -12.29 -7.40 -21.17
CA ASP A 442 -11.94 -6.02 -21.54
C ASP A 442 -12.30 -5.72 -23.00
N ILE A 443 -12.21 -6.70 -23.91
CA ILE A 443 -12.79 -6.58 -25.25
C ILE A 443 -14.32 -6.38 -25.14
N ALA A 444 -15.01 -7.18 -24.33
CA ALA A 444 -16.45 -7.00 -24.13
C ALA A 444 -16.80 -5.63 -23.51
N TRP A 445 -15.91 -5.06 -22.69
CA TRP A 445 -16.06 -3.71 -22.12
C TRP A 445 -15.87 -2.62 -23.17
N MET A 446 -14.88 -2.74 -24.05
CA MET A 446 -14.67 -1.81 -25.16
C MET A 446 -15.85 -1.81 -26.14
N GLU A 447 -16.44 -2.99 -26.39
CA GLU A 447 -17.59 -3.19 -27.27
C GLU A 447 -18.95 -2.91 -26.59
N LEU A 448 -18.94 -2.36 -25.35
CA LEU A 448 -20.16 -2.11 -24.59
C LEU A 448 -21.06 -1.07 -25.30
N ASP A 449 -22.23 -1.51 -25.72
CA ASP A 449 -23.31 -0.65 -26.20
C ASP A 449 -24.55 -0.81 -25.31
N SER A 450 -24.59 -0.01 -24.24
CA SER A 450 -25.61 -0.07 -23.20
C SER A 450 -25.84 1.33 -22.63
N LYS A 451 -27.06 1.57 -22.14
CA LYS A 451 -27.37 2.80 -21.39
C LYS A 451 -26.72 2.80 -20.02
N LEU A 452 -26.57 1.63 -19.40
CA LEU A 452 -25.82 1.43 -18.17
C LEU A 452 -24.36 1.10 -18.54
N ASP A 453 -23.44 1.97 -18.13
CA ASP A 453 -22.00 1.84 -18.32
C ASP A 453 -21.36 1.32 -17.03
N VAL A 454 -20.50 0.31 -17.17
CA VAL A 454 -19.91 -0.41 -16.04
C VAL A 454 -18.45 -0.68 -16.33
N THR A 455 -17.57 -0.09 -15.51
CA THR A 455 -16.17 -0.46 -15.39
C THR A 455 -15.99 -1.11 -14.03
N ILE A 456 -15.45 -2.34 -13.97
CA ILE A 456 -15.18 -3.03 -12.70
C ILE A 456 -14.06 -4.05 -12.89
N GLY A 457 -13.02 -3.97 -12.06
CA GLY A 457 -11.88 -4.87 -12.11
C GLY A 457 -10.57 -4.21 -11.67
N PRO A 458 -9.44 -4.92 -11.84
CA PRO A 458 -8.11 -4.39 -11.57
C PRO A 458 -7.57 -3.64 -12.80
N TYR A 459 -7.18 -2.37 -12.64
CA TYR A 459 -6.74 -1.54 -13.78
C TYR A 459 -5.47 -0.74 -13.51
N GLU A 460 -5.53 0.24 -12.61
CA GLU A 460 -4.44 1.22 -12.43
C GLU A 460 -3.33 0.71 -11.52
N THR A 461 -2.09 1.15 -11.74
CA THR A 461 -0.92 0.67 -10.99
C THR A 461 -0.29 1.69 -10.06
N TYR A 462 -0.91 2.87 -9.89
CA TYR A 462 -0.33 3.99 -9.15
C TYR A 462 -0.07 3.70 -7.66
N GLU A 463 -0.76 2.73 -7.08
CA GLU A 463 -0.56 2.35 -5.68
C GLU A 463 0.72 1.54 -5.48
N ASP A 464 1.18 0.84 -6.51
CA ASP A 464 2.51 0.23 -6.56
C ASP A 464 3.52 1.30 -7.00
N THR A 465 4.05 2.04 -6.04
CA THR A 465 5.11 3.02 -6.29
C THR A 465 6.50 2.39 -6.29
N LEU A 466 6.61 1.09 -5.97
CA LEU A 466 7.87 0.36 -6.01
C LEU A 466 8.27 0.07 -7.46
N PHE A 467 7.36 -0.52 -8.25
CA PHE A 467 7.60 -0.88 -9.65
C PHE A 467 6.56 -0.36 -10.63
N GLY A 468 5.35 -0.01 -10.17
CA GLY A 468 4.23 0.34 -11.04
C GLY A 468 3.66 -0.85 -11.81
N TYR A 469 3.87 -2.08 -11.33
CA TYR A 469 3.38 -3.30 -11.98
C TYR A 469 1.98 -3.67 -11.54
N LYS A 470 1.62 -3.50 -10.27
CA LYS A 470 0.45 -4.18 -9.70
C LYS A 470 -0.82 -3.34 -9.77
N ALA A 471 -1.86 -3.93 -10.33
CA ALA A 471 -3.13 -3.24 -10.56
C ALA A 471 -4.00 -3.20 -9.30
N THR A 472 -4.69 -2.08 -9.08
CA THR A 472 -5.69 -1.91 -8.01
C THR A 472 -7.10 -2.17 -8.52
N PHE A 473 -7.93 -2.79 -7.68
CA PHE A 473 -9.35 -2.97 -7.97
C PHE A 473 -10.12 -1.65 -7.83
N GLU A 474 -10.97 -1.38 -8.80
CA GLU A 474 -11.85 -0.22 -8.83
C GLU A 474 -13.17 -0.53 -9.56
N ALA A 475 -14.14 0.35 -9.38
CA ALA A 475 -15.40 0.31 -10.10
C ALA A 475 -15.94 1.72 -10.39
N PHE A 476 -16.52 1.89 -11.57
CA PHE A 476 -17.31 3.04 -11.97
C PHE A 476 -18.59 2.55 -12.62
N ILE A 477 -19.73 2.97 -12.07
CA ILE A 477 -21.05 2.64 -12.58
C ILE A 477 -21.76 3.95 -12.88
N GLY A 478 -22.30 4.08 -14.09
CA GLY A 478 -22.99 5.29 -14.48
C GLY A 478 -23.93 5.11 -15.67
N ILE A 479 -24.59 6.20 -16.04
CA ILE A 479 -25.52 6.24 -17.17
C ILE A 479 -24.84 6.92 -18.35
N ARG A 480 -24.83 6.26 -19.51
CA ARG A 480 -24.30 6.84 -20.74
C ARG A 480 -25.11 8.07 -21.16
N ASP A 481 -24.46 9.20 -21.33
CA ASP A 481 -25.00 10.40 -21.98
C ASP A 481 -24.83 10.23 -23.49
N ASP A 482 -25.90 9.81 -24.18
CA ASP A 482 -25.85 9.56 -25.64
C ASP A 482 -25.60 10.85 -26.42
N LYS A 483 -26.06 12.01 -25.91
CA LYS A 483 -25.83 13.30 -26.55
C LYS A 483 -24.36 13.69 -26.44
N GLY A 484 -23.81 13.63 -25.22
CA GLY A 484 -22.39 13.88 -24.98
C GLY A 484 -21.50 12.92 -25.78
N THR A 485 -21.81 11.63 -25.73
CA THR A 485 -21.08 10.58 -26.47
C THR A 485 -21.09 10.85 -27.98
N ALA A 486 -22.23 11.24 -28.57
CA ALA A 486 -22.30 11.58 -29.99
C ALA A 486 -21.49 12.84 -30.35
N GLN A 487 -21.49 13.85 -29.47
CA GLN A 487 -20.68 15.06 -29.66
C GLN A 487 -19.18 14.76 -29.64
N VAL A 488 -18.74 13.84 -28.79
CA VAL A 488 -17.32 13.46 -28.75
C VAL A 488 -16.91 12.60 -29.94
N LYS A 489 -17.80 11.70 -30.40
CA LYS A 489 -17.56 10.90 -31.61
C LYS A 489 -17.19 11.78 -32.81
N PHE A 490 -17.78 12.97 -32.93
CA PHE A 490 -17.45 13.93 -33.98
C PHE A 490 -15.96 14.30 -33.98
N PHE A 491 -15.33 14.53 -32.82
CA PHE A 491 -13.89 14.84 -32.75
C PHE A 491 -13.04 13.64 -33.16
N GLY A 492 -13.41 12.44 -32.68
CA GLY A 492 -12.76 11.19 -33.06
C GLY A 492 -12.78 10.93 -34.58
N ASP A 493 -13.94 11.11 -35.20
CA ASP A 493 -14.14 10.94 -36.65
C ASP A 493 -13.30 11.94 -37.49
N ASN A 494 -12.82 13.03 -36.88
CA ASN A 494 -12.03 14.06 -37.54
C ASN A 494 -10.53 14.07 -37.14
N LEU A 495 -10.05 13.07 -36.37
CA LEU A 495 -8.63 13.03 -35.95
C LEU A 495 -7.65 13.11 -37.12
N GLN A 496 -7.92 12.44 -38.23
CA GLN A 496 -7.02 12.45 -39.39
C GLN A 496 -6.89 13.86 -39.99
N VAL A 497 -7.97 14.66 -39.94
CA VAL A 497 -7.94 16.06 -40.37
C VAL A 497 -7.09 16.88 -39.41
N LEU A 498 -7.20 16.64 -38.09
CA LEU A 498 -6.39 17.31 -37.09
C LEU A 498 -4.90 16.98 -37.24
N GLU A 499 -4.54 15.70 -37.40
CA GLU A 499 -3.18 15.23 -37.66
C GLU A 499 -2.54 15.94 -38.85
N GLN A 500 -3.26 15.97 -39.98
CA GLN A 500 -2.78 16.60 -41.21
C GLN A 500 -2.54 18.10 -41.07
N ASN A 501 -3.26 18.76 -40.16
CA ASN A 501 -3.16 20.20 -39.89
C ASN A 501 -2.30 20.54 -38.66
N LEU A 502 -1.62 19.56 -38.05
CA LEU A 502 -0.67 19.85 -36.97
C LEU A 502 0.40 20.85 -37.46
N PRO A 503 0.78 21.84 -36.63
CA PRO A 503 1.74 22.89 -36.99
C PRO A 503 3.19 22.36 -36.91
N MET A 504 3.48 21.30 -37.66
CA MET A 504 4.78 20.65 -37.78
C MET A 504 5.01 20.16 -39.20
N ASP A 505 6.27 19.86 -39.52
CA ASP A 505 6.63 19.31 -40.82
C ASP A 505 5.91 17.97 -41.06
N ASN A 506 5.49 17.75 -42.31
CA ASN A 506 4.78 16.53 -42.71
C ASN A 506 5.59 15.24 -42.45
N ALA A 507 6.91 15.34 -42.29
CA ALA A 507 7.78 14.22 -41.95
C ALA A 507 7.54 13.65 -40.53
N TYR A 508 6.97 14.45 -39.62
CA TYR A 508 6.68 14.05 -38.24
C TYR A 508 5.22 13.64 -38.01
N LYS A 509 4.36 13.81 -39.01
CA LYS A 509 2.93 13.49 -38.91
C LYS A 509 2.72 11.99 -39.11
N SER A 510 1.85 11.43 -38.27
CA SER A 510 1.37 10.06 -38.35
C SER A 510 0.48 9.87 -39.59
N LYS A 511 0.66 8.74 -40.28
CA LYS A 511 -0.09 8.43 -41.51
C LYS A 511 -1.49 7.91 -41.23
N ASP A 512 -1.61 7.11 -40.18
CA ASP A 512 -2.85 6.51 -39.73
C ASP A 512 -3.06 6.94 -38.28
N VAL A 513 -4.17 7.61 -38.00
CA VAL A 513 -4.58 7.96 -36.64
C VAL A 513 -5.96 7.38 -36.37
N SER A 514 -6.15 6.90 -35.14
CA SER A 514 -7.42 6.32 -34.70
C SER A 514 -7.76 6.85 -33.32
N ALA A 515 -9.00 7.29 -33.14
CA ALA A 515 -9.47 7.70 -31.83
C ALA A 515 -9.86 6.45 -31.03
N ALA A 516 -9.44 6.41 -29.76
CA ALA A 516 -10.11 5.54 -28.80
C ALA A 516 -11.60 5.89 -28.79
N PRO A 517 -12.53 4.91 -28.82
CA PRO A 517 -13.94 5.19 -28.61
C PRO A 517 -14.14 5.90 -27.27
N ILE A 518 -14.90 6.99 -27.27
CA ILE A 518 -15.15 7.80 -26.07
C ILE A 518 -16.60 7.66 -25.65
N ARG A 519 -16.84 7.31 -24.39
CA ARG A 519 -18.18 7.29 -23.77
C ARG A 519 -18.27 8.39 -22.74
N VAL A 520 -19.30 9.23 -22.85
CA VAL A 520 -19.62 10.22 -21.81
C VAL A 520 -20.64 9.61 -20.86
N VAL A 521 -20.35 9.65 -19.58
CA VAL A 521 -21.11 8.95 -18.53
C VAL A 521 -21.44 9.91 -17.39
N GLN A 522 -22.65 9.82 -16.88
CA GLN A 522 -23.06 10.40 -15.61
C GLN A 522 -22.83 9.37 -14.50
N LEU A 523 -21.84 9.61 -13.65
CA LEU A 523 -21.47 8.70 -12.58
C LEU A 523 -22.59 8.57 -11.54
N LEU A 524 -22.93 7.33 -11.18
CA LEU A 524 -23.87 7.00 -10.11
C LEU A 524 -23.17 6.51 -8.85
N TYR A 525 -22.16 5.64 -9.03
CA TYR A 525 -21.47 4.99 -7.93
C TYR A 525 -20.05 4.63 -8.36
N ASN A 526 -19.10 4.73 -7.44
CA ASN A 526 -17.73 4.29 -7.63
C ASN A 526 -17.18 3.65 -6.35
N ALA A 527 -16.20 2.77 -6.49
CA ALA A 527 -15.61 2.00 -5.39
C ALA A 527 -14.18 1.55 -5.73
N GLY A 528 -13.43 1.05 -4.75
CA GLY A 528 -12.02 0.66 -4.90
C GLY A 528 -11.07 1.85 -4.93
N ASP A 529 -10.15 1.93 -5.91
CA ASP A 529 -9.15 3.02 -6.07
C ASP A 529 -9.74 4.36 -6.52
N VAL A 530 -10.68 4.88 -5.73
CA VAL A 530 -11.35 6.16 -5.92
C VAL A 530 -11.11 7.11 -4.75
N LYS A 531 -9.96 6.91 -4.08
CA LYS A 531 -9.54 7.70 -2.92
C LYS A 531 -9.14 9.12 -3.30
N GLY A 532 -9.34 10.07 -2.39
CA GLY A 532 -8.90 11.44 -2.53
C GLY A 532 -9.59 12.17 -3.70
N PRO A 533 -8.82 12.93 -4.51
CA PRO A 533 -9.36 13.62 -5.69
C PRO A 533 -10.09 12.66 -6.63
N GLN A 534 -11.33 12.99 -6.98
CA GLN A 534 -12.14 12.13 -7.85
C GLN A 534 -11.66 12.17 -9.30
N THR A 535 -11.64 11.00 -9.95
CA THR A 535 -11.35 10.82 -11.37
C THR A 535 -12.38 11.56 -12.24
N VAL A 536 -11.94 12.24 -13.30
CA VAL A 536 -12.81 12.93 -14.27
C VAL A 536 -12.95 12.16 -15.58
N ALA A 537 -11.93 11.40 -15.94
CA ALA A 537 -11.90 10.54 -17.10
C ALA A 537 -10.86 9.44 -16.87
N PHE A 538 -11.00 8.33 -17.58
CA PHE A 538 -10.04 7.23 -17.57
C PHE A 538 -10.00 6.54 -18.94
N ASN A 539 -8.83 6.01 -19.30
CA ASN A 539 -8.57 5.35 -20.58
C ASN A 539 -8.07 3.93 -20.33
N LEU A 540 -8.82 2.93 -20.81
CA LEU A 540 -8.62 1.51 -20.47
C LEU A 540 -8.79 0.63 -21.72
N PRO A 541 -8.34 -0.64 -21.68
CA PRO A 541 -7.53 -1.27 -20.64
C PRO A 541 -6.05 -0.85 -20.70
N ASN A 542 -5.31 -1.10 -19.62
CA ASN A 542 -3.85 -0.89 -19.53
C ASN A 542 -3.03 -2.06 -20.11
N ASP A 543 -3.67 -3.19 -20.43
CA ASP A 543 -3.00 -4.38 -20.97
C ASP A 543 -2.51 -4.15 -22.40
N GLU A 544 -1.19 -4.09 -22.57
CA GLU A 544 -0.52 -3.83 -23.86
C GLU A 544 -0.92 -4.82 -24.96
N ARG A 545 -1.29 -6.06 -24.62
CA ARG A 545 -1.76 -7.06 -25.60
C ARG A 545 -3.03 -6.58 -26.28
N ILE A 546 -3.98 -6.08 -25.49
CA ILE A 546 -5.27 -5.59 -25.97
C ILE A 546 -5.09 -4.23 -26.66
N VAL A 547 -4.28 -3.35 -26.07
CA VAL A 547 -3.97 -2.04 -26.66
C VAL A 547 -3.41 -2.20 -28.08
N LYS A 548 -2.52 -3.17 -28.29
CA LYS A 548 -1.93 -3.46 -29.60
C LYS A 548 -2.93 -4.08 -30.59
N ASP A 549 -3.79 -4.97 -30.12
CA ASP A 549 -4.73 -5.70 -30.99
C ASP A 549 -6.00 -4.91 -31.33
N ARG A 550 -6.47 -4.07 -30.39
CA ARG A 550 -7.80 -3.45 -30.41
C ARG A 550 -7.81 -1.97 -30.05
N GLY A 551 -6.71 -1.41 -29.54
CA GLY A 551 -6.65 -0.05 -29.01
C GLY A 551 -7.25 0.04 -27.60
N THR A 552 -7.60 1.27 -27.20
CA THR A 552 -8.23 1.55 -25.90
C THR A 552 -9.60 2.19 -26.07
N SER A 553 -10.34 2.35 -24.98
CA SER A 553 -11.55 3.18 -24.91
C SER A 553 -11.46 4.13 -23.72
N MET A 554 -12.04 5.31 -23.87
CA MET A 554 -12.08 6.31 -22.82
C MET A 554 -13.49 6.51 -22.28
N VAL A 555 -13.59 6.73 -20.98
CA VAL A 555 -14.83 7.15 -20.32
C VAL A 555 -14.62 8.51 -19.67
N MET A 556 -15.56 9.43 -19.88
CA MET A 556 -15.59 10.75 -19.27
C MET A 556 -16.74 10.88 -18.29
N LEU A 557 -16.47 11.29 -17.06
CA LEU A 557 -17.43 11.41 -15.96
C LEU A 557 -17.98 12.84 -15.88
N LYS A 558 -19.01 13.12 -16.68
CA LYS A 558 -19.50 14.48 -16.93
C LYS A 558 -19.96 15.21 -15.67
N ASN A 559 -20.81 14.60 -14.84
CA ASN A 559 -21.28 15.20 -13.59
C ASN A 559 -20.16 15.43 -12.56
N VAL A 560 -19.09 14.62 -12.58
CA VAL A 560 -17.90 14.87 -11.77
C VAL A 560 -17.15 16.10 -12.31
N SER A 561 -16.99 16.22 -13.63
CA SER A 561 -16.41 17.39 -14.28
C SER A 561 -17.23 18.66 -14.01
N GLU A 562 -18.56 18.60 -14.06
CA GLU A 562 -19.46 19.71 -13.71
C GLU A 562 -19.25 20.16 -12.26
N ALA A 563 -19.11 19.19 -11.35
CA ALA A 563 -18.83 19.46 -9.95
C ALA A 563 -17.46 20.12 -9.74
N LYS A 564 -16.40 19.59 -10.36
CA LYS A 564 -15.05 20.18 -10.30
C LYS A 564 -15.02 21.59 -10.89
N PHE A 565 -15.67 21.79 -12.04
CA PHE A 565 -15.77 23.12 -12.66
C PHE A 565 -16.40 24.12 -11.68
N LYS A 566 -17.57 23.78 -11.14
CA LYS A 566 -18.34 24.67 -10.27
C LYS A 566 -17.65 24.95 -8.92
N HIS A 567 -17.09 23.93 -8.29
CA HIS A 567 -16.58 24.02 -6.93
C HIS A 567 -15.08 24.28 -6.82
N ILE A 568 -14.32 24.12 -7.92
CA ILE A 568 -12.87 24.29 -7.93
C ILE A 568 -12.46 25.31 -8.99
N LEU A 569 -12.73 25.05 -10.29
CA LEU A 569 -12.22 25.90 -11.36
C LEU A 569 -12.82 27.31 -11.32
N GLN A 570 -14.13 27.43 -11.12
CA GLN A 570 -14.82 28.72 -11.08
C GLN A 570 -14.32 29.60 -9.92
N PRO A 571 -14.24 29.13 -8.66
CA PRO A 571 -13.61 29.89 -7.57
C PRO A 571 -12.15 30.28 -7.83
N ILE A 572 -11.37 29.42 -8.48
CA ILE A 572 -10.00 29.75 -8.89
C ILE A 572 -10.01 30.90 -9.91
N ALA A 573 -10.85 30.82 -10.95
CA ALA A 573 -10.97 31.87 -11.94
C ALA A 573 -11.40 33.21 -11.32
N ASP A 574 -12.35 33.19 -10.37
CA ASP A 574 -12.82 34.39 -9.68
C ASP A 574 -11.72 35.10 -8.86
N VAL A 575 -10.60 34.42 -8.58
CA VAL A 575 -9.44 35.00 -7.90
C VAL A 575 -8.32 35.32 -8.90
N CYS A 576 -8.09 34.46 -9.89
CA CYS A 576 -6.90 34.50 -10.74
C CYS A 576 -7.06 35.32 -12.02
N ILE A 577 -8.27 35.60 -12.49
CA ILE A 577 -8.50 36.36 -13.73
C ILE A 577 -9.32 37.65 -13.49
N THR A 578 -9.16 38.63 -14.39
CA THR A 578 -9.85 39.92 -14.27
C THR A 578 -11.35 39.77 -14.48
N ASN A 579 -12.14 40.70 -13.94
CA ASN A 579 -13.60 40.62 -14.01
C ASN A 579 -14.13 40.52 -15.45
N GLU A 580 -13.48 41.20 -16.39
CA GLU A 580 -13.85 41.25 -17.81
C GLU A 580 -13.62 39.90 -18.51
N GLN A 581 -12.75 39.05 -17.98
CA GLN A 581 -12.47 37.73 -18.57
C GLN A 581 -13.38 36.62 -18.03
N ARG A 582 -14.06 36.86 -16.90
CA ARG A 582 -14.85 35.82 -16.21
C ARG A 582 -16.06 35.34 -17.01
N GLU A 583 -16.60 36.17 -17.89
CA GLU A 583 -17.69 35.77 -18.78
C GLU A 583 -17.28 34.69 -19.80
N PHE A 584 -15.98 34.51 -20.04
CA PHE A 584 -15.44 33.48 -20.93
C PHE A 584 -15.09 32.17 -20.20
N VAL A 585 -15.34 32.07 -18.90
CA VAL A 585 -15.15 30.84 -18.13
C VAL A 585 -16.48 30.11 -18.08
N ASP A 586 -16.62 29.08 -18.92
CA ASP A 586 -17.82 28.28 -19.01
C ASP A 586 -17.51 26.78 -19.02
N PHE A 587 -18.51 25.98 -18.64
CA PHE A 587 -18.35 24.53 -18.51
C PHE A 587 -18.15 23.84 -19.86
N ASP A 588 -18.80 24.31 -20.92
CA ASP A 588 -18.72 23.67 -22.23
C ASP A 588 -17.29 23.79 -22.78
N SER A 589 -16.63 24.94 -22.58
CA SER A 589 -15.22 25.15 -22.91
C SER A 589 -14.29 24.24 -22.10
N PHE A 590 -14.48 24.15 -20.78
CA PHE A 590 -13.70 23.25 -19.91
C PHE A 590 -13.84 21.79 -20.33
N PHE A 591 -15.08 21.33 -20.52
CA PHE A 591 -15.39 19.95 -20.88
C PHE A 591 -14.89 19.60 -22.29
N THR A 592 -15.09 20.51 -23.26
CA THR A 592 -14.59 20.35 -24.63
C THR A 592 -13.06 20.33 -24.66
N HIS A 593 -12.39 21.15 -23.85
CA HIS A 593 -10.94 21.09 -23.72
C HIS A 593 -10.48 19.71 -23.23
N THR A 594 -11.12 19.12 -22.22
CA THR A 594 -10.78 17.75 -21.78
C THR A 594 -11.00 16.74 -22.90
N ILE A 595 -12.11 16.83 -23.65
CA ILE A 595 -12.33 15.97 -24.81
C ILE A 595 -11.19 16.10 -25.82
N CYS A 596 -10.82 17.33 -26.18
CA CYS A 596 -9.74 17.60 -27.12
C CYS A 596 -8.39 17.10 -26.59
N HIS A 597 -8.09 17.29 -25.30
CA HIS A 597 -6.88 16.80 -24.65
C HIS A 597 -6.72 15.29 -24.86
N GLU A 598 -7.79 14.55 -24.60
CA GLU A 598 -7.78 13.10 -24.69
C GLU A 598 -7.73 12.60 -26.15
N CYS A 599 -8.46 13.25 -27.06
CA CYS A 599 -8.32 13.02 -28.49
C CYS A 599 -6.88 13.30 -28.98
N CYS A 600 -6.22 14.31 -28.41
CA CYS A 600 -4.86 14.68 -28.76
C CYS A 600 -3.81 13.63 -28.36
N HIS A 601 -4.08 12.75 -27.40
CA HIS A 601 -3.21 11.60 -27.13
C HIS A 601 -3.09 10.65 -28.32
N GLY A 602 -4.07 10.63 -29.23
CA GLY A 602 -4.09 9.78 -30.43
C GLY A 602 -3.49 10.40 -31.69
N ILE A 603 -2.95 11.63 -31.62
CA ILE A 603 -2.34 12.35 -32.76
C ILE A 603 -0.94 12.86 -32.40
N GLY A 604 -0.16 13.23 -33.42
CA GLY A 604 1.24 13.61 -33.29
C GLY A 604 2.21 12.41 -33.37
N PRO A 605 3.48 12.62 -33.00
CA PRO A 605 4.52 11.58 -33.16
C PRO A 605 4.43 10.49 -32.09
N HIS A 606 3.93 9.29 -32.45
CA HIS A 606 3.93 8.11 -31.56
C HIS A 606 5.13 7.20 -31.77
N SER A 607 5.64 7.09 -32.99
CA SER A 607 6.78 6.25 -33.34
C SER A 607 7.73 7.04 -34.20
N ILE A 608 8.91 7.36 -33.66
CA ILE A 608 9.97 8.07 -34.38
C ILE A 608 11.03 7.07 -34.82
N THR A 609 11.43 7.13 -36.08
CA THR A 609 12.59 6.39 -36.58
C THR A 609 13.82 7.25 -36.42
N LEU A 610 14.75 6.83 -35.56
CA LEU A 610 16.03 7.49 -35.37
C LEU A 610 16.92 7.32 -36.61
N PRO A 611 17.93 8.18 -36.83
CA PRO A 611 18.84 8.10 -37.99
C PRO A 611 19.58 6.76 -38.13
N ASN A 612 19.71 6.00 -37.05
CA ASN A 612 20.29 4.65 -37.02
C ASN A 612 19.28 3.54 -37.40
N GLY A 613 18.08 3.91 -37.84
CA GLY A 613 17.02 2.99 -38.24
C GLY A 613 16.22 2.39 -37.06
N THR A 614 16.52 2.76 -35.82
CA THR A 614 15.79 2.26 -34.65
C THR A 614 14.50 3.04 -34.45
N THR A 615 13.36 2.36 -34.37
CA THR A 615 12.09 2.98 -34.01
C THR A 615 12.00 3.12 -32.49
N ARG A 616 11.61 4.30 -32.00
CA ARG A 616 11.31 4.54 -30.59
C ARG A 616 9.93 5.18 -30.45
N THR A 617 9.21 4.79 -29.42
CA THR A 617 8.07 5.53 -28.91
C THR A 617 8.60 6.63 -27.98
N PRO A 618 8.32 7.92 -28.21
CA PRO A 618 8.59 8.95 -27.21
C PRO A 618 7.86 8.56 -25.93
N LEU A 619 8.51 8.65 -24.76
CA LEU A 619 7.86 8.44 -23.47
C LEU A 619 6.63 9.34 -23.41
N SER A 620 5.43 8.75 -23.35
CA SER A 620 4.24 9.50 -22.98
C SER A 620 4.52 10.08 -21.60
N SER A 621 4.50 11.40 -21.46
CA SER A 621 4.39 12.02 -20.14
C SER A 621 3.18 11.38 -19.47
N GLY A 622 3.43 10.55 -18.45
CA GLY A 622 2.38 9.82 -17.75
C GLY A 622 1.23 10.77 -17.44
N GLY A 623 0.01 10.34 -17.76
CA GLY A 623 -1.20 11.06 -17.41
C GLY A 623 -1.22 11.23 -15.90
N GLY A 624 -0.79 12.40 -15.44
CA GLY A 624 -1.21 12.90 -14.14
C GLY A 624 -2.72 13.03 -14.22
N LYS A 625 -3.44 12.42 -13.28
CA LYS A 625 -4.90 12.58 -13.14
C LYS A 625 -5.25 14.06 -13.29
N SER A 626 -6.01 14.41 -14.33
CA SER A 626 -6.55 15.76 -14.53
C SER A 626 -7.76 16.04 -13.62
#